data_AF-A0A844X270-F1
#
_entry.id   AF-A0A844X270-F1
#
_cell.length_a   1.000
_cell.length_b   1.000
_cell.length_c   1.000
_cell.angle_alpha   90.00
_cell.angle_beta   90.00
_cell.angle_gamma   90.00
#
_symmetry.space_group_name_H-M   'P 1'
#
loop_
_entity.id
_entity.type
_entity.pdbx_description
1 polymer ?
#
loop_
_entity_poly.entity_id
_entity_poly.type
_entity_poly.pdbx_seq_one_letter_code
_entity_poly.pdbx_strand_id
1 'polypeptide(L)'
;MNYKLDITNHYATMIHFDEMIGLNNFIKIPVITDELPSSYEINLENIAINLFNEEPYYNSILQQNSDSFIGKYEDPVVLLKKAKLIIKNTKCAQIVMVNKKDYFHSWRTQFLKNDLAIVCYAHSLNYPETMIYIRVIFSGSIELSFSDENMILHTVGYEVFIDEDEIKSINEKMRKKVISNQININNLKFNNKSSRLWDRDYFNKYFIQEEEFNYCCIAIKDYDGTDI
;
A
#
# COMPACT_ATOMS: atom_id res chain seq x y z
N MET A 1 14.54 12.20 -10.68
CA MET A 1 14.38 12.78 -9.33
C MET A 1 13.79 11.70 -8.42
N ASN A 2 14.14 11.64 -7.13
CA ASN A 2 13.50 10.72 -6.18
C ASN A 2 12.65 11.54 -5.20
N TYR A 3 11.36 11.21 -5.13
CA TYR A 3 10.43 11.85 -4.23
C TYR A 3 10.24 11.02 -2.97
N LYS A 4 9.95 11.74 -1.89
CA LYS A 4 9.54 11.18 -0.61
C LYS A 4 8.47 12.09 -0.03
N LEU A 5 7.22 11.64 -0.10
CA LEU A 5 6.04 12.41 0.29
C LEU A 5 5.54 11.90 1.63
N ASP A 6 5.28 12.79 2.58
CA ASP A 6 4.50 12.45 3.77
C ASP A 6 3.02 12.45 3.37
N ILE A 7 2.36 11.30 3.55
CA ILE A 7 0.99 11.06 3.13
C ILE A 7 0.13 10.59 4.32
N THR A 8 0.58 10.83 5.54
CA THR A 8 -0.04 10.33 6.77
C THR A 8 -1.53 10.69 6.88
N ASN A 9 -1.91 11.86 6.38
CA ASN A 9 -3.30 12.34 6.42
C ASN A 9 -4.06 12.17 5.09
N HIS A 10 -3.46 11.49 4.10
CA HIS A 10 -4.03 11.36 2.75
C HIS A 10 -3.92 9.95 2.19
N TYR A 11 -3.25 9.01 2.86
CA TYR A 11 -2.98 7.67 2.31
C TYR A 11 -4.24 6.92 1.85
N ALA A 12 -5.38 7.15 2.52
CA ALA A 12 -6.64 6.49 2.22
C ALA A 12 -7.28 6.99 0.92
N THR A 13 -7.13 8.28 0.59
CA THR A 13 -7.64 8.88 -0.65
C THR A 13 -6.60 8.94 -1.75
N MET A 14 -5.31 8.85 -1.40
CA MET A 14 -4.20 8.98 -2.33
C MET A 14 -3.88 7.67 -3.04
N ILE A 15 -3.85 6.52 -2.35
CA ILE A 15 -3.35 5.27 -2.92
C ILE A 15 -4.49 4.34 -3.33
N HIS A 16 -4.48 3.88 -4.57
CA HIS A 16 -5.46 2.92 -5.09
C HIS A 16 -4.92 1.50 -5.08
N PHE A 17 -5.34 0.69 -4.11
CA PHE A 17 -5.02 -0.74 -4.07
C PHE A 17 -5.96 -1.61 -4.93
N ASP A 18 -7.09 -1.06 -5.35
CA ASP A 18 -8.00 -1.69 -6.32
C ASP A 18 -7.46 -1.62 -7.75
N GLU A 19 -7.84 -2.60 -8.56
CA GLU A 19 -7.53 -2.65 -9.99
C GLU A 19 -8.16 -1.43 -10.69
N MET A 20 -7.33 -0.55 -11.26
CA MET A 20 -7.80 0.59 -12.05
C MET A 20 -7.74 0.24 -13.54
N ILE A 21 -8.89 0.25 -14.21
CA ILE A 21 -9.00 0.11 -15.67
C ILE A 21 -8.22 -1.11 -16.21
N GLY A 22 -8.25 -2.24 -15.48
CA GLY A 22 -7.57 -3.46 -15.90
C GLY A 22 -6.09 -3.57 -15.53
N LEU A 23 -5.49 -2.57 -14.86
CA LEU A 23 -4.10 -2.62 -14.39
C LEU A 23 -3.98 -3.36 -13.07
N ASN A 24 -3.23 -4.47 -13.08
CA ASN A 24 -2.96 -5.22 -11.86
C ASN A 24 -1.93 -4.49 -11.01
N ASN A 25 -2.27 -4.30 -9.74
CA ASN A 25 -1.35 -3.81 -8.72
C ASN A 25 -0.55 -4.99 -8.14
N PHE A 26 0.68 -4.73 -7.70
CA PHE A 26 1.49 -5.76 -7.08
C PHE A 26 2.22 -5.29 -5.81
N ILE A 27 2.32 -6.19 -4.84
CA ILE A 27 3.07 -6.03 -3.59
C ILE A 27 4.18 -7.08 -3.54
N LYS A 28 5.39 -6.67 -3.16
CA LYS A 28 6.44 -7.61 -2.80
C LYS A 28 6.16 -8.12 -1.40
N ILE A 29 6.15 -9.45 -1.22
CA ILE A 29 6.07 -10.03 0.13
C ILE A 29 7.20 -9.42 0.99
N PRO A 30 6.86 -8.76 2.10
CA PRO A 30 7.85 -8.13 2.96
C PRO A 30 8.73 -9.20 3.63
N VAL A 31 9.93 -8.80 4.06
CA VAL A 31 10.82 -9.71 4.79
C VAL A 31 10.18 -10.00 6.15
N ILE A 32 9.94 -11.28 6.41
CA ILE A 32 9.34 -11.73 7.65
C ILE A 32 10.45 -12.04 8.67
N THR A 33 10.46 -11.30 9.77
CA THR A 33 11.39 -11.43 10.89
C THR A 33 10.68 -11.91 12.16
N ASP A 34 11.42 -12.36 13.17
CA ASP A 34 10.82 -12.79 14.44
C ASP A 34 10.24 -11.61 15.24
N GLU A 35 10.88 -10.44 15.13
CA GLU A 35 10.45 -9.19 15.77
C GLU A 35 9.81 -8.23 14.76
N LEU A 36 8.84 -7.44 15.22
CA LEU A 36 8.22 -6.36 14.45
C LEU A 36 9.22 -5.22 14.25
N PRO A 37 9.55 -4.83 13.02
CA PRO A 37 10.37 -3.65 12.80
C PRO A 37 9.64 -2.37 13.22
N SER A 38 10.39 -1.39 13.73
CA SER A 38 9.85 -0.06 14.08
C SER A 38 9.38 0.73 12.85
N SER A 39 9.95 0.44 11.68
CA SER A 39 9.56 0.95 10.37
C SER A 39 9.19 -0.22 9.47
N TYR A 40 7.96 -0.23 8.96
CA TYR A 40 7.45 -1.27 8.09
C TYR A 40 7.47 -0.80 6.63
N GLU A 41 8.21 -1.49 5.77
CA GLU A 41 8.38 -1.13 4.37
C GLU A 41 7.64 -2.10 3.45
N ILE A 42 6.83 -1.55 2.55
CA ILE A 42 6.07 -2.30 1.55
C ILE A 42 6.50 -1.82 0.17
N ASN A 43 7.04 -2.71 -0.65
CA ASN A 43 7.38 -2.38 -2.03
C ASN A 43 6.16 -2.63 -2.91
N LEU A 44 5.79 -1.60 -3.67
CA LEU A 44 4.63 -1.54 -4.55
C LEU A 44 5.09 -1.45 -5.99
N GLU A 45 4.40 -2.13 -6.89
CA GLU A 45 4.58 -1.96 -8.33
C GLU A 45 3.23 -1.83 -9.04
N ASN A 46 3.21 -0.97 -10.05
CA ASN A 46 2.02 -0.54 -10.77
C ASN A 46 0.91 -0.05 -9.82
N ILE A 47 1.24 0.84 -8.88
CA ILE A 47 0.23 1.41 -7.98
C ILE A 47 -0.21 2.77 -8.51
N ALA A 48 -1.52 3.00 -8.62
CA ALA A 48 -2.05 4.29 -9.00
C ALA A 48 -2.18 5.20 -7.76
N ILE A 49 -1.86 6.49 -7.95
CA ILE A 49 -2.02 7.51 -6.92
C ILE A 49 -2.81 8.71 -7.45
N ASN A 50 -3.68 9.26 -6.62
CA ASN A 50 -4.30 10.57 -6.85
C ASN A 50 -3.31 11.66 -6.46
N LEU A 51 -3.15 12.65 -7.33
CA LEU A 51 -2.35 13.83 -7.05
C LEU A 51 -3.23 15.09 -7.11
N PHE A 52 -3.99 15.39 -6.04
CA PHE A 52 -4.82 16.60 -5.99
C PHE A 52 -3.96 17.86 -5.91
N ASN A 53 -4.21 18.85 -6.78
CA ASN A 53 -3.35 20.03 -6.93
C ASN A 53 -3.41 20.98 -5.72
N GLU A 54 -4.51 20.94 -4.96
CA GLU A 54 -4.71 21.69 -3.71
C GLU A 54 -3.95 21.11 -2.52
N GLU A 55 -3.48 19.86 -2.63
CA GLU A 55 -2.86 19.15 -1.51
C GLU A 55 -1.34 19.39 -1.42
N PRO A 56 -0.75 19.37 -0.19
CA PRO A 56 0.67 19.69 0.01
C PRO A 56 1.64 18.78 -0.76
N TYR A 57 1.27 17.52 -0.99
CA TYR A 57 2.13 16.55 -1.67
C TYR A 57 2.30 16.85 -3.16
N TYR A 58 1.31 17.46 -3.83
CA TYR A 58 1.41 17.87 -5.24
C TYR A 58 2.42 19.00 -5.39
N ASN A 59 2.27 20.03 -4.56
CA ASN A 59 3.20 21.17 -4.51
C ASN A 59 4.62 20.73 -4.13
N SER A 60 4.74 19.74 -3.23
CA SER A 60 6.04 19.18 -2.85
C SER A 60 6.78 18.52 -4.02
N ILE A 61 6.07 17.88 -4.96
CA ILE A 61 6.68 17.33 -6.18
C ILE A 61 7.17 18.47 -7.08
N LEU A 62 6.34 19.49 -7.32
CA LEU A 62 6.69 20.62 -8.20
C LEU A 62 7.81 21.50 -7.64
N GLN A 63 7.93 21.62 -6.32
CA GLN A 63 9.04 22.32 -5.69
C GLN A 63 10.36 21.56 -5.87
N GLN A 64 10.32 20.22 -5.85
CA GLN A 64 11.50 19.38 -6.09
C GLN A 64 11.85 19.29 -7.58
N ASN A 65 10.85 19.31 -8.45
CA ASN A 65 11.02 19.24 -9.89
C ASN A 65 9.96 20.14 -10.58
N SER A 66 10.33 21.39 -10.85
CA SER A 66 9.43 22.36 -11.50
C SER A 66 9.00 21.95 -12.91
N ASP A 67 9.78 21.08 -13.55
CA ASP A 67 9.53 20.59 -14.91
C ASP A 67 8.76 19.27 -14.92
N SER A 68 8.32 18.76 -13.76
CA SER A 68 7.52 17.54 -13.68
C SER A 68 6.25 17.68 -14.52
N PHE A 69 5.91 16.63 -15.28
CA PHE A 69 4.75 16.68 -16.17
C PHE A 69 3.43 16.89 -15.44
N ILE A 70 3.35 16.54 -14.14
CA ILE A 70 2.12 16.67 -13.36
C ILE A 70 1.64 18.12 -13.32
N GLY A 71 2.56 19.09 -13.36
CA GLY A 71 2.27 20.54 -13.32
C GLY A 71 1.40 21.05 -14.46
N LYS A 72 1.18 20.23 -15.50
CA LYS A 72 0.35 20.52 -16.66
C LYS A 72 -1.12 20.10 -16.48
N TYR A 73 -1.43 19.39 -15.39
CA TYR A 73 -2.72 18.74 -15.19
C TYR A 73 -3.32 19.12 -13.85
N GLU A 74 -4.65 19.25 -13.82
CA GLU A 74 -5.44 19.40 -12.61
C GLU A 74 -5.82 18.00 -12.12
N ASP A 75 -5.53 17.72 -10.85
CA ASP A 75 -5.83 16.45 -10.18
C ASP A 75 -5.49 15.17 -10.96
N PRO A 76 -4.26 15.02 -11.50
CA PRO A 76 -3.90 13.83 -12.27
C PRO A 76 -3.87 12.58 -11.39
N VAL A 77 -4.30 11.45 -11.95
CA VAL A 77 -3.97 10.13 -11.44
C VAL A 77 -2.68 9.68 -12.12
N VAL A 78 -1.71 9.24 -11.32
CA VAL A 78 -0.41 8.80 -11.81
C VAL A 78 -0.20 7.34 -11.44
N LEU A 79 0.15 6.52 -12.44
CA LEU A 79 0.63 5.17 -12.22
C LEU A 79 2.11 5.20 -11.83
N LEU A 80 2.44 4.65 -10.68
CA LEU A 80 3.81 4.43 -10.24
C LEU A 80 4.23 2.99 -10.57
N LYS A 81 5.13 2.85 -11.55
CA LYS A 81 5.75 1.56 -11.92
C LYS A 81 6.42 0.88 -10.72
N LYS A 82 7.08 1.68 -9.88
CA LYS A 82 7.71 1.24 -8.64
C LYS A 82 7.57 2.32 -7.59
N ALA A 83 7.14 1.93 -6.40
CA ALA A 83 7.08 2.77 -5.24
C ALA A 83 7.40 1.98 -3.97
N LYS A 84 7.67 2.68 -2.89
CA LYS A 84 7.82 2.10 -1.56
C LYS A 84 6.98 2.90 -0.58
N LEU A 85 6.12 2.18 0.15
CA LEU A 85 5.41 2.71 1.29
C LEU A 85 6.23 2.43 2.55
N ILE A 86 6.46 3.45 3.37
CA ILE A 86 7.26 3.36 4.60
C ILE A 86 6.37 3.83 5.75
N ILE A 87 6.07 2.92 6.68
CA ILE A 87 5.17 3.17 7.80
C ILE A 87 6.00 3.20 9.09
N LYS A 88 6.08 4.36 9.72
CA LYS A 88 6.93 4.60 10.90
C LYS A 88 6.19 4.35 12.21
N ASN A 89 6.93 3.95 13.24
CA ASN A 89 6.43 3.65 14.57
C ASN A 89 5.29 2.62 14.52
N THR A 90 5.58 1.50 13.86
CA THR A 90 4.66 0.38 13.68
C THR A 90 4.42 -0.32 15.02
N LYS A 91 3.15 -0.50 15.37
CA LYS A 91 2.69 -1.12 16.62
C LYS A 91 2.28 -2.57 16.41
N CYS A 92 1.59 -2.83 15.31
CA CYS A 92 1.20 -4.17 14.87
C CYS A 92 1.36 -4.28 13.35
N ALA A 93 1.67 -5.47 12.86
CA ALA A 93 1.55 -5.79 11.45
C ALA A 93 1.01 -7.21 11.26
N GLN A 94 0.20 -7.40 10.22
CA GLN A 94 -0.42 -8.68 9.89
C GLN A 94 -0.34 -8.89 8.38
N ILE A 95 -0.07 -10.12 7.96
CA ILE A 95 -0.02 -10.52 6.55
C ILE A 95 -0.94 -11.73 6.37
N VAL A 96 -1.75 -11.67 5.31
CA VAL A 96 -2.46 -12.82 4.76
C VAL A 96 -2.00 -12.99 3.32
N MET A 97 -1.54 -14.18 2.97
CA MET A 97 -1.37 -14.59 1.57
C MET A 97 -2.47 -15.58 1.22
N VAL A 98 -3.28 -15.25 0.22
CA VAL A 98 -4.38 -16.09 -0.26
C VAL A 98 -3.96 -16.76 -1.58
N ASN A 99 -3.94 -18.09 -1.57
CA ASN A 99 -3.65 -18.96 -2.71
C ASN A 99 -4.41 -20.30 -2.49
N LYS A 100 -4.03 -21.40 -3.15
CA LYS A 100 -4.53 -22.77 -2.90
C LYS A 100 -4.47 -23.17 -1.42
N LYS A 101 -3.50 -22.60 -0.69
CA LYS A 101 -3.39 -22.66 0.77
C LYS A 101 -3.08 -21.25 1.26
N ASP A 102 -3.78 -20.84 2.31
CA ASP A 102 -3.56 -19.54 2.93
C ASP A 102 -2.39 -19.59 3.91
N TYR A 103 -1.65 -18.49 3.98
CA TYR A 103 -0.56 -18.28 4.94
C TYR A 103 -0.80 -17.02 5.75
N PHE A 104 -0.54 -17.12 7.05
CA PHE A 104 -0.81 -16.05 8.01
C PHE A 104 0.46 -15.69 8.76
N HIS A 105 0.71 -14.40 8.92
CA HIS A 105 1.71 -13.90 9.84
C HIS A 105 1.12 -12.75 10.65
N SER A 106 1.26 -12.79 11.97
CA SER A 106 0.88 -11.67 12.85
C SER A 106 2.03 -11.32 13.78
N TRP A 107 2.41 -10.04 13.82
CA TRP A 107 3.36 -9.45 14.76
C TRP A 107 2.66 -8.51 15.71
N ARG A 108 2.68 -8.85 17.00
CA ARG A 108 2.03 -8.08 18.08
C ARG A 108 0.54 -7.83 17.76
N THR A 109 -0.21 -7.44 18.77
CA THR A 109 -1.62 -7.04 18.62
C THR A 109 -1.98 -5.91 19.55
N GLN A 110 -0.98 -5.19 20.08
CA GLN A 110 -1.21 -4.09 21.00
C GLN A 110 -1.19 -2.75 20.27
N PHE A 111 -2.21 -1.94 20.50
CA PHE A 111 -2.30 -0.57 20.00
C PHE A 111 -3.10 0.29 20.97
N LEU A 112 -2.91 1.59 20.87
CA LEU A 112 -3.57 2.58 21.72
C LEU A 112 -4.66 3.31 20.94
N LYS A 113 -5.58 3.93 21.67
CA LYS A 113 -6.49 4.92 21.13
C LYS A 113 -5.70 5.98 20.34
N ASN A 114 -6.25 6.38 19.20
CA ASN A 114 -5.68 7.29 18.20
C ASN A 114 -4.56 6.71 17.33
N ASP A 115 -4.16 5.45 17.51
CA ASP A 115 -3.30 4.78 16.53
C ASP A 115 -4.04 4.66 15.19
N LEU A 116 -3.31 4.80 14.08
CA LEU A 116 -3.82 4.73 12.73
C LEU A 116 -3.68 3.32 12.17
N ALA A 117 -4.55 2.96 11.21
CA ALA A 117 -4.48 1.72 10.47
C ALA A 117 -4.49 1.95 8.96
N ILE A 118 -3.73 1.12 8.25
CA ILE A 118 -3.77 0.99 6.79
C ILE A 118 -3.86 -0.49 6.40
N VAL A 119 -4.67 -0.76 5.37
CA VAL A 119 -4.73 -2.07 4.71
C VAL A 119 -4.22 -1.90 3.28
N CYS A 120 -3.16 -2.63 2.94
CA CYS A 120 -2.59 -2.69 1.60
C CYS A 120 -2.92 -4.07 1.01
N TYR A 121 -3.40 -4.13 -0.22
CA TYR A 121 -3.63 -5.42 -0.88
C TYR A 121 -3.34 -5.34 -2.38
N ALA A 122 -2.84 -6.44 -2.93
CA ALA A 122 -2.45 -6.54 -4.34
C ALA A 122 -2.06 -7.99 -4.69
N HIS A 123 -1.78 -8.24 -5.98
CA HIS A 123 -1.12 -9.47 -6.38
C HIS A 123 0.32 -9.55 -5.84
N SER A 124 0.80 -10.76 -5.58
CA SER A 124 2.19 -10.96 -5.16
C SER A 124 3.19 -10.76 -6.30
N LEU A 125 4.27 -10.01 -6.05
CA LEU A 125 5.38 -9.84 -6.99
C LEU A 125 6.29 -11.06 -7.11
N ASN A 126 6.24 -11.98 -6.15
CA ASN A 126 7.23 -13.04 -5.99
C ASN A 126 6.60 -14.40 -5.63
N TYR A 127 5.28 -14.53 -5.72
CA TYR A 127 4.58 -15.81 -5.58
C TYR A 127 3.36 -15.83 -6.53
N PRO A 128 3.39 -16.60 -7.63
CA PRO A 128 2.33 -16.61 -8.64
C PRO A 128 0.93 -16.88 -8.09
N GLU A 129 -0.09 -16.37 -8.78
CA GLU A 129 -1.53 -16.62 -8.48
C GLU A 129 -1.91 -16.35 -7.01
N THR A 130 -1.27 -15.35 -6.40
CA THR A 130 -1.43 -15.06 -4.97
C THR A 130 -1.85 -13.63 -4.76
N MET A 131 -2.84 -13.43 -3.88
CA MET A 131 -3.17 -12.12 -3.32
C MET A 131 -2.48 -11.96 -1.98
N ILE A 132 -1.93 -10.78 -1.73
CA ILE A 132 -1.35 -10.38 -0.45
C ILE A 132 -2.24 -9.32 0.16
N TYR A 133 -2.54 -9.48 1.44
CA TYR A 133 -3.16 -8.46 2.28
C TYR A 133 -2.20 -8.17 3.43
N ILE A 134 -1.91 -6.90 3.65
CA ILE A 134 -1.07 -6.42 4.74
C ILE A 134 -1.87 -5.40 5.51
N ARG A 135 -2.01 -5.60 6.82
CA ARG A 135 -2.52 -4.58 7.71
C ARG A 135 -1.41 -4.10 8.63
N VAL A 136 -1.29 -2.79 8.76
CA VAL A 136 -0.32 -2.16 9.65
C VAL A 136 -1.06 -1.17 10.55
N ILE A 137 -0.80 -1.26 11.86
CA ILE A 137 -1.30 -0.32 12.87
C ILE A 137 -0.09 0.44 13.39
N PHE A 138 -0.17 1.77 13.44
CA PHE A 138 0.98 2.65 13.68
C PHE A 138 0.58 3.95 14.37
N SER A 139 1.55 4.65 14.94
CA SER A 139 1.35 6.00 15.55
C SER A 139 2.35 7.03 15.04
N GLY A 140 3.15 6.67 14.03
CA GLY A 140 4.06 7.58 13.35
C GLY A 140 3.43 8.10 12.06
N SER A 141 4.27 8.21 11.04
CA SER A 141 3.86 8.69 9.72
C SER A 141 3.88 7.60 8.65
N ILE A 142 3.19 7.87 7.55
CA ILE A 142 3.31 7.11 6.30
C ILE A 142 4.02 7.99 5.27
N GLU A 143 5.09 7.45 4.69
CA GLU A 143 5.82 8.09 3.62
C GLU A 143 5.71 7.25 2.34
N LEU A 144 5.42 7.90 1.21
CA LEU A 144 5.46 7.29 -0.11
C LEU A 144 6.73 7.75 -0.85
N SER A 145 7.56 6.80 -1.26
CA SER A 145 8.80 7.08 -1.99
C SER A 145 8.81 6.44 -3.38
N PHE A 146 9.17 7.22 -4.39
CA PHE A 146 9.25 6.79 -5.78
C PHE A 146 10.20 7.68 -6.59
N SER A 147 10.59 7.21 -7.77
CA SER A 147 11.39 7.99 -8.73
C SER A 147 10.47 8.60 -9.79
N ASP A 148 10.80 9.80 -10.25
CA ASP A 148 10.12 10.51 -11.34
C ASP A 148 10.02 9.65 -12.62
N GLU A 149 11.06 8.86 -12.90
CA GLU A 149 11.08 7.94 -14.06
C GLU A 149 10.04 6.81 -13.98
N ASN A 150 9.51 6.54 -12.78
CA ASN A 150 8.49 5.53 -12.55
C ASN A 150 7.07 6.08 -12.69
N MET A 151 6.91 7.39 -12.88
CA MET A 151 5.61 8.02 -13.05
C MET A 151 5.12 7.89 -14.50
N ILE A 152 3.87 7.48 -14.67
CA ILE A 152 3.15 7.53 -15.95
C ILE A 152 1.81 8.23 -15.68
N LEU A 153 1.45 9.20 -16.52
CA LEU A 153 0.11 9.78 -16.46
C LEU A 153 -0.93 8.71 -16.79
N HIS A 154 -1.86 8.48 -15.87
CA HIS A 154 -2.89 7.46 -16.04
C HIS A 154 -4.19 8.09 -16.54
N THR A 155 -4.77 9.00 -15.74
CA THR A 155 -6.03 9.67 -16.06
C THR A 155 -6.02 11.12 -15.59
N VAL A 156 -6.78 11.98 -16.27
CA VAL A 156 -7.11 13.35 -15.84
C VAL A 156 -8.61 13.54 -16.05
N GLY A 157 -9.37 13.72 -14.97
CA GLY A 157 -10.82 13.66 -15.03
C GLY A 157 -11.32 12.34 -15.65
N TYR A 158 -12.01 12.43 -16.79
CA TYR A 158 -12.49 11.26 -17.55
C TYR A 158 -11.56 10.82 -18.69
N GLU A 159 -10.49 11.58 -18.96
CA GLU A 159 -9.54 11.25 -20.02
C GLU A 159 -8.55 10.19 -19.53
N VAL A 160 -8.40 9.12 -20.32
CA VAL A 160 -7.48 8.00 -20.06
C VAL A 160 -6.30 8.12 -21.01
N PHE A 161 -5.08 8.09 -20.45
CA PHE A 161 -3.83 8.30 -21.19
C PHE A 161 -3.04 7.01 -21.46
N ILE A 162 -3.47 5.89 -20.88
CA ILE A 162 -2.90 4.56 -21.10
C ILE A 162 -3.95 3.72 -21.83
N ASP A 163 -3.63 3.28 -23.05
CA ASP A 163 -4.56 2.47 -23.83
C ASP A 163 -4.60 0.99 -23.40
N GLU A 164 -5.59 0.26 -23.91
CA GLU A 164 -5.82 -1.14 -23.55
C GLU A 164 -4.63 -2.05 -23.92
N ASP A 165 -3.94 -1.78 -25.01
CA ASP A 165 -2.80 -2.59 -25.46
C ASP A 165 -1.56 -2.33 -24.58
N GLU A 166 -1.37 -1.10 -24.14
CA GLU A 166 -0.35 -0.74 -23.15
C GLU A 166 -0.66 -1.39 -21.80
N ILE A 167 -1.92 -1.38 -21.34
CA ILE A 167 -2.35 -2.07 -20.11
C ILE A 167 -2.04 -3.58 -20.20
N LYS A 168 -2.40 -4.23 -21.30
CA LYS A 168 -2.08 -5.66 -21.54
C LYS A 168 -0.57 -5.90 -21.52
N SER A 169 0.21 -5.03 -22.16
CA SER A 169 1.67 -5.11 -22.19
C SER A 169 2.31 -4.96 -20.80
N ILE A 170 1.82 -4.02 -19.99
CA ILE A 170 2.25 -3.82 -18.60
C ILE A 170 1.94 -5.06 -17.77
N ASN A 171 0.71 -5.55 -17.82
CA ASN A 171 0.28 -6.75 -17.09
C ASN A 171 1.11 -8.00 -17.48
N GLU A 172 1.36 -8.20 -18.77
CA GLU A 172 2.13 -9.34 -19.26
C GLU A 172 3.61 -9.26 -18.82
N LYS A 173 4.21 -8.07 -18.83
CA LYS A 173 5.56 -7.86 -18.28
C LYS A 173 5.60 -8.21 -16.78
N MET A 174 4.58 -7.82 -16.02
CA MET A 174 4.50 -8.16 -14.61
C MET A 174 4.33 -9.66 -14.38
N ARG A 175 3.46 -10.34 -15.13
CA ARG A 175 3.31 -11.80 -15.05
C ARG A 175 4.64 -12.52 -15.26
N LYS A 176 5.38 -12.15 -16.32
CA LYS A 176 6.72 -12.70 -16.59
C LYS A 176 7.70 -12.44 -15.44
N LYS A 177 7.66 -11.24 -14.87
CA LYS A 177 8.49 -10.85 -13.73
C LYS A 177 8.16 -11.62 -12.46
N VAL A 178 6.88 -11.91 -12.17
CA VAL A 178 6.47 -12.72 -11.02
C VAL A 178 7.03 -14.14 -11.14
N ILE A 179 6.95 -14.72 -12.34
CA ILE A 179 7.51 -16.05 -12.62
C ILE A 179 9.03 -16.05 -12.44
N SER A 180 9.74 -15.04 -12.94
CA SER A 180 11.20 -14.98 -12.83
C SER A 180 11.71 -14.74 -11.40
N ASN A 181 10.91 -14.06 -10.58
CA ASN A 181 11.27 -13.68 -9.21
C ASN A 181 10.63 -14.59 -8.15
N GLN A 182 10.11 -15.75 -8.56
CA GLN A 182 9.42 -16.65 -7.66
C GLN A 182 10.33 -17.09 -6.52
N ILE A 183 9.83 -16.94 -5.29
CA ILE A 183 10.51 -17.43 -4.10
C ILE A 183 9.84 -18.68 -3.57
N ASN A 184 10.63 -19.53 -2.91
CA ASN A 184 10.10 -20.67 -2.19
C ASN A 184 9.37 -20.19 -0.94
N ILE A 185 8.08 -20.49 -0.83
CA ILE A 185 7.23 -20.10 0.30
C ILE A 185 7.79 -20.57 1.66
N ASN A 186 8.48 -21.72 1.69
CA ASN A 186 9.08 -22.26 2.91
C ASN A 186 10.18 -21.35 3.47
N ASN A 187 10.72 -20.43 2.67
CA ASN A 187 11.73 -19.47 3.10
C ASN A 187 11.12 -18.23 3.80
N LEU A 188 9.80 -18.04 3.75
CA LEU A 188 9.13 -16.83 4.23
C LEU A 188 8.77 -16.86 5.73
N LYS A 189 9.12 -17.92 6.47
CA LYS A 189 8.98 -17.99 7.94
C LYS A 189 7.59 -17.55 8.48
N PHE A 190 6.51 -17.84 7.77
CA PHE A 190 5.15 -17.60 8.25
C PHE A 190 4.92 -18.32 9.59
N ASN A 191 4.41 -17.61 10.60
CA ASN A 191 4.11 -18.21 11.90
C ASN A 191 2.73 -18.88 11.95
N ASN A 192 1.94 -18.75 10.87
CA ASN A 192 0.59 -19.27 10.71
C ASN A 192 -0.40 -18.82 11.79
N LYS A 193 -0.15 -17.67 12.44
CA LYS A 193 -1.07 -17.05 13.39
C LYS A 193 -1.93 -16.03 12.67
N SER A 194 -3.23 -16.31 12.56
CA SER A 194 -4.22 -15.36 12.05
C SER A 194 -4.67 -14.42 13.16
N SER A 195 -4.84 -13.14 12.85
CA SER A 195 -5.41 -12.16 13.79
C SER A 195 -6.91 -12.03 13.58
N ARG A 196 -7.67 -11.98 14.68
CA ARG A 196 -9.10 -11.65 14.65
C ARG A 196 -9.38 -10.26 14.07
N LEU A 197 -8.38 -9.38 13.99
CA LEU A 197 -8.54 -8.08 13.37
C LEU A 197 -8.92 -8.21 11.88
N TRP A 198 -8.61 -9.31 11.20
CA TRP A 198 -9.10 -9.54 9.83
C TRP A 198 -10.63 -9.71 9.74
N ASP A 199 -11.31 -10.04 10.84
CA ASP A 199 -12.77 -10.03 10.91
C ASP A 199 -13.29 -8.58 10.98
N ARG A 200 -14.19 -8.23 10.05
CA ARG A 200 -14.70 -6.87 9.90
C ARG A 200 -15.44 -6.38 11.15
N ASP A 201 -16.31 -7.22 11.70
CA ASP A 201 -17.11 -6.86 12.87
C ASP A 201 -16.25 -6.71 14.11
N TYR A 202 -15.23 -7.57 14.27
CA TYR A 202 -14.24 -7.44 15.32
C TYR A 202 -13.41 -6.17 15.17
N PHE A 203 -12.93 -5.87 13.97
CA PHE A 203 -12.15 -4.66 13.68
C PHE A 203 -12.91 -3.37 14.01
N ASN A 204 -14.18 -3.30 13.59
CA ASN A 204 -15.03 -2.12 13.79
C ASN A 204 -15.37 -1.85 15.27
N LYS A 205 -15.08 -2.79 16.19
CA LYS A 205 -15.16 -2.52 17.63
C LYS A 205 -14.06 -1.60 18.13
N TYR A 206 -12.96 -1.49 17.39
CA TYR A 206 -11.74 -0.77 17.78
C TYR A 206 -11.39 0.37 16.85
N PHE A 207 -11.85 0.36 15.59
CA PHE A 207 -11.51 1.36 14.60
C PHE A 207 -12.76 2.01 13.99
N ILE A 208 -12.65 3.30 13.69
CA ILE A 208 -13.60 4.06 12.89
C ILE A 208 -12.88 4.64 11.67
N GLN A 209 -13.62 4.83 10.58
CA GLN A 209 -13.16 5.62 9.45
C GLN A 209 -13.62 7.06 9.66
N GLU A 210 -12.68 7.99 9.75
CA GLU A 210 -12.97 9.38 10.10
C GLU A 210 -13.19 10.22 8.84
N GLU A 211 -14.36 10.85 8.73
CA GLU A 211 -14.70 11.72 7.59
C GLU A 211 -13.91 13.03 7.62
N GLU A 212 -13.56 13.54 8.81
CA GLU A 212 -12.84 14.81 8.98
C GLU A 212 -11.36 14.76 8.54
N PHE A 213 -10.74 13.57 8.51
CA PHE A 213 -9.34 13.37 8.11
C PHE A 213 -9.22 12.49 6.87
N ASN A 214 -9.85 12.90 5.76
CA ASN A 214 -9.69 12.25 4.46
C ASN A 214 -9.84 10.72 4.51
N TYR A 215 -10.80 10.20 5.29
CA TYR A 215 -11.10 8.78 5.40
C TYR A 215 -9.99 7.91 6.04
N CYS A 216 -9.12 8.49 6.86
CA CYS A 216 -8.17 7.72 7.67
C CYS A 216 -8.89 6.78 8.65
N CYS A 217 -8.25 5.65 8.97
CA CYS A 217 -8.79 4.66 9.90
C CYS A 217 -8.10 4.78 11.25
N ILE A 218 -8.84 5.17 12.29
CA ILE A 218 -8.30 5.54 13.61
C ILE A 218 -8.86 4.63 14.70
N ALA A 219 -7.99 4.20 15.61
CA ALA A 219 -8.37 3.45 16.79
C ALA A 219 -9.16 4.32 17.77
N ILE A 220 -10.36 3.90 18.16
CA ILE A 220 -11.24 4.63 19.09
C ILE A 220 -11.05 4.23 20.56
N LYS A 221 -10.30 3.15 20.82
CA LYS A 221 -9.95 2.66 22.16
C LYS A 221 -8.69 1.78 22.11
N ASP A 222 -8.09 1.56 23.27
CA ASP A 222 -6.92 0.70 23.43
C ASP A 222 -7.25 -0.79 23.18
N TYR A 223 -6.24 -1.55 22.78
CA TYR A 223 -6.28 -3.00 22.68
C TYR A 223 -4.97 -3.60 23.21
N ASP A 224 -5.10 -4.54 24.15
CA ASP A 224 -3.99 -5.19 24.86
C ASP A 224 -3.51 -6.48 24.20
N GLY A 225 -4.15 -6.89 23.10
CA GLY A 225 -3.71 -7.98 22.26
C GLY A 225 -4.05 -9.39 22.75
N THR A 226 -4.97 -9.55 23.71
CA THR A 226 -5.26 -10.84 24.37
C THR A 226 -5.90 -11.91 23.49
N ASP A 227 -6.37 -11.59 22.28
CA ASP A 227 -7.16 -12.50 21.44
C ASP A 227 -6.39 -13.11 20.24
N ILE A 228 -5.07 -13.34 20.33
CA ILE A 228 -4.31 -14.17 19.35
C ILE A 228 -4.17 -15.60 19.83
#